data_AF-A0A0H2RQV5-F1
#
_entry.id   AF-A0A0H2RQV5-F1
#
_cell.length_a   1.000
_cell.length_b   1.000
_cell.length_c   1.000
_cell.angle_alpha   90.00
_cell.angle_beta   90.00
_cell.angle_gamma   90.00
#
_symmetry.space_group_name_H-M   'P 1'
#
loop_
_entity.id
_entity.type
_entity.pdbx_description
1 polymer ?
#
loop_
_entity_poly.entity_id
_entity_poly.type
_entity_poly.pdbx_seq_one_letter_code
_entity_poly.pdbx_strand_id
1 'polypeptide(L)'
;MNGDVSQPQQGSSTQAQEPTFDFWEFVACSKCNLPFVSDGNGQPSVPFWLTECCHVVCNSHLNADQSCPVCQAPGIELMPLQKDLPAPMSDWFSYIPYRLDAMGQAIRVRHSSR
;
A
#
# COMPACT_ATOMS: atom_id res chain seq x y z
N MET A 1 16.68 -39.87 49.51
CA MET A 1 17.54 -38.81 48.94
C MET A 1 17.45 -38.94 47.43
N ASN A 2 16.49 -38.27 46.80
CA ASN A 2 16.40 -38.19 45.34
C ASN A 2 16.64 -36.74 44.98
N GLY A 3 17.84 -36.43 44.48
CA GLY A 3 18.25 -35.11 44.07
C GLY A 3 18.69 -35.14 42.60
N ASP A 4 18.31 -34.08 41.92
CA ASP A 4 18.75 -33.62 40.60
C ASP A 4 18.12 -34.25 39.34
N VAL A 5 17.12 -33.53 38.79
CA VAL A 5 16.88 -33.44 37.35
C VAL A 5 16.78 -31.95 36.99
N SER A 6 17.66 -31.55 36.08
CA SER A 6 17.91 -30.19 35.60
C SER A 6 16.75 -29.59 34.78
N GLN A 7 16.64 -28.26 34.78
CA GLN A 7 16.05 -27.50 33.67
C GLN A 7 16.94 -26.28 33.35
N PRO A 8 17.38 -26.07 32.10
CA PRO A 8 17.93 -24.80 31.68
C PRO A 8 16.78 -23.81 31.41
N GLN A 9 16.79 -22.67 32.10
CA GLN A 9 15.92 -21.54 31.77
C GLN A 9 16.36 -20.98 30.40
N GLN A 10 15.52 -21.18 29.38
CA GLN A 10 15.69 -20.55 28.07
C GLN A 10 15.33 -19.08 28.21
N GLY A 11 16.34 -18.22 28.06
CA GLY A 11 16.18 -16.78 28.03
C GLY A 11 15.32 -16.35 26.85
N SER A 12 14.28 -15.56 27.15
CA SER A 12 13.43 -14.89 26.17
C SER A 12 14.29 -14.01 25.25
N SER A 13 14.45 -14.43 24.00
CA SER A 13 14.96 -13.56 22.95
C SER A 13 13.88 -12.53 22.63
N THR A 14 14.04 -11.31 23.15
CA THR A 14 13.27 -10.14 22.70
C THR A 14 13.63 -9.88 21.25
N GLN A 15 12.84 -10.40 20.31
CA GLN A 15 12.89 -9.94 18.92
C GLN A 15 12.46 -8.47 18.94
N ALA A 16 13.37 -7.57 18.57
CA ALA A 16 13.01 -6.19 18.28
C ALA A 16 11.91 -6.23 17.20
N GLN A 17 10.74 -5.69 17.51
CA GLN A 17 9.70 -5.48 16.50
C GLN A 17 10.26 -4.49 15.49
N GLU A 18 10.68 -4.99 14.32
CA GLU A 18 10.83 -4.15 13.14
C GLU A 18 9.52 -3.37 12.97
N PRO A 19 9.57 -2.03 12.78
CA PRO A 19 8.37 -1.24 12.60
C PRO A 19 7.56 -1.84 11.45
N THR A 20 6.34 -2.27 11.76
CA THR A 20 5.43 -2.86 10.77
C THR A 20 5.00 -1.75 9.82
N PHE A 21 5.64 -1.66 8.67
CA PHE A 21 5.27 -0.73 7.61
C PHE A 21 3.87 -1.07 7.08
N ASP A 22 2.86 -0.25 7.38
CA ASP A 22 1.54 -0.36 6.75
C ASP A 22 1.49 0.56 5.52
N PHE A 23 1.65 -0.03 4.34
CA PHE A 23 1.56 0.67 3.05
C PHE A 23 0.28 1.53 2.93
N TRP A 24 -0.83 1.10 3.54
CA TRP A 24 -2.11 1.78 3.43
C TRP A 24 -2.13 3.17 4.08
N GLU A 25 -1.20 3.49 4.97
CA GLU A 25 -1.02 4.85 5.53
C GLU A 25 -0.65 5.88 4.44
N PHE A 26 -0.04 5.43 3.34
CA PHE A 26 0.39 6.28 2.23
C PHE A 26 -0.62 6.33 1.09
N VAL A 27 -1.70 5.54 1.17
CA VAL A 27 -2.74 5.52 0.14
C VAL A 27 -3.71 6.67 0.40
N ALA A 28 -3.82 7.58 -0.56
CA ALA A 28 -4.67 8.76 -0.46
C ALA A 28 -5.32 9.10 -1.81
N CYS A 29 -6.39 9.87 -1.78
CA CYS A 29 -7.04 10.37 -2.98
C CYS A 29 -6.07 11.30 -3.74
N SER A 30 -5.81 11.02 -5.01
CA SER A 30 -4.89 11.81 -5.84
C SER A 30 -5.32 13.26 -6.10
N LYS A 31 -6.55 13.65 -5.71
CA LYS A 31 -7.07 15.02 -5.89
C LYS A 31 -7.05 15.85 -4.61
N CYS A 32 -7.53 15.29 -3.50
CA CYS A 32 -7.62 16.02 -2.23
C CYS A 32 -6.65 15.53 -1.15
N ASN A 33 -5.85 14.51 -1.44
CA ASN A 33 -4.95 13.86 -0.50
C ASN A 33 -5.64 13.33 0.77
N LEU A 34 -6.96 13.11 0.73
CA LEU A 34 -7.68 12.46 1.81
C LEU A 34 -7.10 11.04 1.99
N PRO A 35 -6.57 10.69 3.17
CA PRO A 35 -6.04 9.35 3.42
C PRO A 35 -7.14 8.30 3.33
N PHE A 36 -6.81 7.13 2.81
CA PHE A 36 -7.70 5.98 2.77
C PHE A 36 -7.95 5.42 4.17
N VAL A 37 -6.96 5.45 5.05
CA VAL A 37 -7.14 5.05 6.45
C VAL A 37 -7.25 6.32 7.29
N SER A 38 -8.39 6.50 7.96
CA SER A 38 -8.56 7.57 8.96
C SER A 38 -8.45 6.95 10.37
N ASP A 39 -7.55 7.50 11.17
CA ASP A 39 -7.23 7.23 12.59
C ASP A 39 -7.98 6.06 13.27
N GLY A 40 -7.32 4.89 13.31
CA GLY A 40 -7.54 3.85 14.32
C GLY A 40 -8.51 2.71 13.99
N ASN A 41 -9.49 2.91 13.11
CA ASN A 41 -10.54 1.89 12.84
C ASN A 41 -10.44 1.21 11.46
N GLY A 42 -9.42 1.55 10.66
CA GLY A 42 -9.10 0.83 9.41
C GLY A 42 -10.06 1.07 8.23
N GLN A 43 -11.16 1.81 8.41
CA GLN A 43 -12.18 2.04 7.40
C GLN A 43 -12.18 3.51 6.92
N PRO A 44 -12.20 3.78 5.60
CA PRO A 44 -12.24 5.14 5.08
C PRO A 44 -13.56 5.83 5.43
N SER A 45 -13.52 7.17 5.59
CA SER A 45 -14.69 8.01 5.85
C SER A 45 -15.66 8.09 4.65
N VAL A 46 -15.18 7.79 3.45
CA VAL A 46 -15.93 7.74 2.19
C VAL A 46 -15.42 6.58 1.35
N PRO A 47 -16.18 6.04 0.37
CA PRO A 47 -15.65 5.02 -0.54
C PRO A 47 -14.45 5.54 -1.35
N PHE A 48 -13.49 4.66 -1.60
CA PHE A 48 -12.35 4.90 -2.49
C PHE A 48 -12.40 3.94 -3.67
N TRP A 49 -11.83 4.39 -4.78
CA TRP A 49 -11.85 3.70 -6.06
C TRP A 49 -10.43 3.69 -6.64
N LEU A 50 -10.01 2.54 -7.18
CA LEU A 50 -8.89 2.47 -8.10
C LEU A 50 -9.44 2.55 -9.52
N THR A 51 -8.93 3.51 -10.28
CA THR A 51 -9.21 3.64 -11.72
C THR A 51 -8.37 2.66 -12.54
N GLU A 52 -8.81 2.31 -13.75
CA GLU A 52 -8.03 1.49 -14.71
C GLU A 52 -6.61 2.05 -14.95
N CYS A 53 -6.47 3.38 -14.98
CA CYS A 53 -5.18 4.07 -15.09
C CYS A 53 -4.38 4.17 -13.77
N CYS A 54 -4.72 3.35 -12.77
CA CYS A 54 -4.07 3.21 -11.47
C CYS A 54 -4.07 4.47 -10.57
N HIS A 55 -4.95 5.44 -10.79
CA HIS A 55 -5.17 6.54 -9.84
C HIS A 55 -6.18 6.15 -8.76
N VAL A 56 -5.87 6.49 -7.52
CA VAL A 56 -6.74 6.30 -6.36
C VAL A 56 -7.57 7.57 -6.15
N VAL A 57 -8.89 7.44 -6.09
CA VAL A 57 -9.81 8.58 -6.00
C VAL A 57 -10.91 8.30 -4.97
N CYS A 58 -11.20 9.28 -4.10
CA CYS A 58 -12.34 9.19 -3.21
C CYS A 58 -13.65 9.49 -3.97
N ASN A 59 -14.78 8.98 -3.45
CA ASN A 59 -16.08 9.09 -4.11
C ASN A 59 -16.47 10.53 -4.51
N SER A 60 -16.08 11.53 -3.71
CA SER A 60 -16.38 12.95 -3.95
C SER A 60 -15.63 13.56 -5.14
N HIS A 61 -14.56 12.92 -5.63
CA HIS A 61 -13.75 13.40 -6.76
C HIS A 61 -13.88 12.52 -8.00
N LEU A 62 -14.84 11.60 -8.02
CA LEU A 62 -15.20 10.91 -9.26
C LEU A 62 -15.92 11.86 -10.21
N ASN A 63 -15.56 11.81 -11.48
CA ASN A 63 -16.29 12.53 -12.51
C ASN A 63 -17.52 11.71 -12.94
N ALA A 64 -18.65 12.39 -13.13
CA ALA A 64 -19.91 11.75 -13.51
C ALA A 64 -19.88 11.14 -14.92
N ASP A 65 -18.98 11.63 -15.79
CA ASP A 65 -18.76 11.13 -17.15
C ASP A 65 -17.81 9.92 -17.21
N GLN A 66 -17.42 9.37 -16.06
CA GLN A 66 -16.45 8.28 -15.94
C GLN A 66 -15.09 8.62 -16.59
N SER A 67 -14.68 9.89 -16.61
CA SER A 67 -13.31 10.25 -16.91
C SER A 67 -12.43 10.18 -15.66
N CYS A 68 -11.14 9.86 -15.82
CA CYS A 68 -10.20 9.91 -14.72
C CYS A 68 -9.97 11.37 -14.30
N PRO A 69 -10.18 11.75 -13.03
CA PRO A 69 -9.99 13.12 -12.58
C PRO A 69 -8.51 13.56 -12.57
N VAL A 70 -7.56 12.63 -12.71
CA VAL A 70 -6.11 12.90 -12.70
C VAL A 70 -5.57 13.01 -14.13
N CYS A 71 -5.65 11.94 -14.93
CA CYS A 71 -5.07 11.92 -16.28
C CYS A 71 -6.08 12.20 -17.40
N GLN A 72 -7.36 12.39 -17.09
CA GLN A 72 -8.43 12.67 -18.06
C GLN A 72 -8.70 11.55 -19.07
N ALA A 73 -8.25 10.33 -18.79
CA ALA A 73 -8.64 9.16 -19.58
C ALA A 73 -10.18 9.03 -19.57
N PRO A 74 -10.85 8.98 -20.73
CA PRO A 74 -12.30 8.89 -20.80
C PRO A 74 -12.78 7.44 -20.61
N GLY A 75 -13.98 7.25 -20.07
CA GLY A 75 -14.64 5.94 -20.00
C GLY A 75 -13.88 4.89 -19.18
N ILE A 76 -13.26 5.30 -18.07
CA ILE A 76 -12.45 4.41 -17.22
C ILE A 76 -13.32 3.44 -16.42
N GLU A 77 -12.80 2.23 -16.23
CA GLU A 77 -13.34 1.31 -15.25
C GLU A 77 -12.91 1.68 -13.82
N LEU A 78 -13.78 1.39 -12.86
CA LEU A 78 -13.59 1.66 -11.44
C LEU A 78 -13.67 0.36 -10.65
N MET A 79 -12.64 0.10 -9.83
CA MET A 79 -12.63 -0.98 -8.86
C MET A 79 -12.73 -0.41 -7.44
N PRO A 80 -13.64 -0.90 -6.58
CA PRO A 80 -13.67 -0.52 -5.18
C PRO A 80 -12.33 -0.82 -4.52
N LEU A 81 -11.73 0.19 -3.87
CA LEU A 81 -10.48 0.01 -3.15
C LEU A 81 -10.77 -0.55 -1.75
N GLN A 82 -10.26 -1.75 -1.48
CA GLN A 82 -10.44 -2.48 -0.21
C GLN A 82 -9.08 -2.98 0.28
N LYS A 83 -8.87 -3.00 1.60
CA LYS A 83 -7.64 -3.57 2.19
C LYS A 83 -7.52 -5.07 1.92
N ASP A 84 -8.63 -5.77 2.07
CA ASP A 84 -8.73 -7.22 1.90
C ASP A 84 -9.18 -7.55 0.48
N LEU A 85 -8.28 -7.38 -0.50
CA LEU A 85 -8.53 -7.85 -1.86
C LEU A 85 -8.29 -9.38 -1.93
N PRO A 86 -9.24 -10.18 -2.42
CA PRO A 86 -9.01 -11.60 -2.62
C PRO A 86 -7.99 -11.81 -3.75
N ALA A 87 -7.17 -12.86 -3.63
CA ALA A 87 -6.28 -13.28 -4.72
C ALA A 87 -7.11 -13.58 -5.99
N PRO A 88 -6.62 -13.23 -7.20
CA PRO A 88 -5.29 -12.71 -7.52
C PRO A 88 -5.19 -11.16 -7.50
N MET A 89 -6.23 -10.43 -7.10
CA MET A 89 -6.23 -8.96 -7.18
C MET A 89 -5.30 -8.31 -6.15
N SER A 90 -5.05 -8.96 -5.02
CA SER A 90 -4.01 -8.59 -4.06
C SER A 90 -2.61 -8.53 -4.68
N ASP A 91 -2.34 -9.41 -5.66
CA ASP A 91 -1.00 -9.59 -6.25
C ASP A 91 -0.58 -8.39 -7.10
N TRP A 92 -1.55 -7.65 -7.64
CA TRP A 92 -1.30 -6.43 -8.40
C TRP A 92 -0.77 -5.29 -7.52
N PHE A 93 -1.23 -5.22 -6.27
CA PHE A 93 -0.82 -4.17 -5.33
C PHE A 93 0.47 -4.50 -4.59
N SER A 94 0.73 -5.77 -4.30
CA SER A 94 1.98 -6.22 -3.66
C SER A 94 3.21 -6.13 -4.57
N TYR A 95 3.01 -6.03 -5.90
CA TYR A 95 4.12 -5.95 -6.87
C TYR A 95 4.70 -4.52 -7.06
N ILE A 96 3.96 -3.46 -6.73
CA ILE A 96 4.37 -2.07 -6.99
C ILE A 96 5.57 -1.61 -6.11
N PRO A 97 5.64 -1.92 -4.80
CA PRO A 97 6.80 -1.54 -3.98
C PRO A 97 8.11 -2.13 -4.51
N TYR A 98 8.08 -3.40 -4.95
CA TYR A 98 9.27 -4.10 -5.45
C TYR A 98 9.74 -3.58 -6.82
N ARG A 99 8.82 -3.10 -7.65
CA ARG A 99 9.13 -2.54 -8.98
C ARG A 99 9.64 -1.11 -8.92
N LEU A 100 9.19 -0.30 -7.96
CA LEU A 100 9.69 1.06 -7.75
C LEU A 100 11.15 1.05 -7.28
N ASP A 101 11.54 0.11 -6.42
CA ASP A 101 12.95 -0.03 -6.02
C ASP A 101 13.85 -0.47 -7.19
N ALA A 102 13.35 -1.40 -8.02
CA ALA A 102 14.04 -1.80 -9.25
C ALA A 102 14.18 -0.65 -10.28
N MET A 103 13.22 0.29 -10.33
CA MET A 103 13.31 1.49 -11.16
C MET A 103 14.28 2.53 -10.55
N GLY A 104 14.28 2.70 -9.23
CA GLY A 104 15.22 3.58 -8.52
C GLY A 104 16.68 3.18 -8.74
N GLN A 105 16.97 1.87 -8.77
CA GLN A 105 18.30 1.35 -9.07
C GLN A 105 18.70 1.50 -10.56
N ALA A 106 17.71 1.61 -11.47
CA ALA A 106 17.94 1.80 -12.90
C ALA A 106 18.23 3.28 -13.28
N ILE A 107 17.87 4.24 -12.41
CA ILE A 107 18.28 5.65 -12.55
C ILE A 107 19.70 5.83 -11.99
N ARG A 108 20.66 5.08 -12.53
CA ARG A 108 22.07 5.50 -12.54
C ARG A 108 22.24 6.37 -13.78
N VAL A 109 22.05 7.68 -13.61
CA VAL A 109 22.42 8.66 -14.64
C VAL A 109 23.92 8.50 -14.91
N ARG A 110 24.28 7.94 -16.07
CA ARG A 110 25.65 7.99 -16.57
C ARG A 110 25.91 9.42 -17.03
N HIS A 111 26.47 10.25 -16.16
CA HIS A 111 27.09 11.49 -16.60
C HIS A 111 28.54 11.18 -16.99
N SER A 112 28.73 10.80 -18.25
CA SER A 112 29.98 10.87 -18.99
C SER A 112 29.59 11.35 -20.38
N SER A 113 30.09 12.44 -20.97
CA SER A 113 31.43 13.02 -20.89
C SER A 113 31.41 14.31 -21.73
N ARG A 114 32.05 15.37 -21.26
CA ARG A 114 32.73 16.35 -22.12
C ARG A 114 34.02 16.78 -21.45
#